data_AF-A0A7V9LAE8-F1
#
_entry.id   AF-A0A7V9LAE8-F1
#
_cell.length_a   1.000
_cell.length_b   1.000
_cell.length_c   1.000
_cell.angle_alpha   90.00
_cell.angle_beta   90.00
_cell.angle_gamma   90.00
#
_symmetry.space_group_name_H-M   'P 1'
#
loop_
_entity.id
_entity.type
_entity.pdbx_description
1 polymer ?
#
loop_
_entity_poly.entity_id
_entity_poly.type
_entity_poly.pdbx_seq_one_letter_code
_entity_poly.pdbx_strand_id
1 'polypeptide(L)'
;MRMKRATVAGYVLGLFIVFTICPVLEVMAQEAGEVDPNAPPAAAPAAESQAFKHLAGYVLSIAGTFVVLAIVIHTLSKTLKYDQARNAIIHLLRSNPNQAELQCTTLPHSFYEAIGASLKAGGMAASTQDAAIIAQATVPTFDAIGASVIQHWKGLVGKAKLATAAAVGAIILKQGPLTIILGLAAVGGLLWLMVYKMEVDRSIFRAKVEVLPEVDRALVEGRYYVAPPP
;
A
#
# COMPACT_ATOMS: atom_id res chain seq x y z
N MET A 1 -5.32 -14.71 15.57
CA MET A 1 -5.03 -13.25 15.58
C MET A 1 -5.50 -12.47 14.34
N ARG A 2 -5.74 -13.08 13.16
CA ARG A 2 -6.22 -12.36 11.95
C ARG A 2 -7.62 -11.75 12.08
N MET A 3 -8.55 -12.38 12.80
CA MET A 3 -9.93 -11.87 12.94
C MET A 3 -10.03 -10.53 13.69
N LYS A 4 -9.21 -10.29 14.74
CA LYS A 4 -9.27 -9.04 15.51
C LYS A 4 -8.85 -7.81 14.68
N ARG A 5 -8.03 -7.97 13.64
CA ARG A 5 -7.58 -6.85 12.78
C ARG A 5 -8.67 -6.38 11.81
N ALA A 6 -9.49 -7.30 11.28
CA ALA A 6 -10.59 -6.96 10.38
C ALA A 6 -11.71 -6.21 11.13
N THR A 7 -12.00 -6.60 12.37
CA THR A 7 -13.00 -5.95 13.20
C THR A 7 -12.60 -4.52 13.57
N VAL A 8 -11.34 -4.29 13.93
CA VAL A 8 -10.83 -2.94 14.23
C VAL A 8 -10.83 -2.07 12.96
N ALA A 9 -10.44 -2.61 11.81
CA ALA A 9 -10.53 -1.89 10.55
C ALA A 9 -11.97 -1.49 10.19
N GLY A 10 -12.96 -2.38 10.44
CA GLY A 10 -14.37 -2.09 10.24
C GLY A 10 -14.92 -0.99 11.16
N TYR A 11 -14.54 -1.00 12.45
CA TYR A 11 -14.94 0.06 13.38
C TYR A 11 -14.31 1.41 13.03
N VAL A 12 -13.03 1.43 12.63
CA VAL A 12 -12.36 2.66 12.20
C VAL A 12 -12.99 3.21 10.92
N LEU A 13 -13.33 2.33 9.96
CA LEU A 13 -14.00 2.74 8.72
C LEU A 13 -15.42 3.25 8.97
N GLY A 14 -16.20 2.55 9.82
CA GLY A 14 -17.55 2.96 10.19
C GLY A 14 -17.59 4.29 10.95
N LEU A 15 -16.64 4.51 11.87
CA LEU A 15 -16.55 5.76 12.62
C LEU A 15 -16.09 6.92 11.73
N PHE A 16 -15.23 6.65 10.74
CA PHE A 16 -14.86 7.64 9.72
C PHE A 16 -16.02 8.01 8.80
N ILE A 17 -16.81 7.03 8.33
CA ILE A 17 -17.98 7.28 7.46
C ILE A 17 -19.03 8.12 8.20
N VAL A 18 -19.28 7.83 9.48
CA VAL A 18 -20.20 8.62 10.30
C VAL A 18 -19.69 10.06 10.48
N PHE A 19 -18.39 10.24 10.74
CA PHE A 19 -17.80 11.57 10.93
C PHE A 19 -17.64 12.39 9.64
N THR A 20 -17.56 11.77 8.46
CA THR A 20 -17.47 12.50 7.18
C THR A 20 -18.85 12.82 6.59
N ILE A 21 -19.87 11.99 6.86
CA ILE A 21 -21.24 12.22 6.36
C ILE A 21 -22.01 13.23 7.23
N CYS A 22 -21.84 13.21 8.55
CA CYS A 22 -22.51 14.16 9.46
C CYS A 22 -22.32 15.65 9.09
N PRO A 23 -21.11 16.17 8.85
CA PRO A 23 -20.93 17.59 8.51
C PRO A 23 -21.44 17.94 7.11
N VAL A 24 -21.48 16.97 6.17
CA VAL A 24 -22.07 17.19 4.84
C VAL A 24 -23.59 17.29 4.94
N LEU A 25 -24.22 16.47 5.79
CA LEU A 25 -25.65 16.56 6.07
C LEU A 25 -26.01 17.84 6.84
N GLU A 26 -25.16 18.31 7.77
CA GLU A 26 -25.39 19.58 8.47
C GLU A 26 -25.31 20.79 7.53
N VAL A 27 -24.36 20.81 6.58
CA VAL A 27 -24.27 21.90 5.58
C VAL A 27 -25.47 21.86 4.63
N MET A 28 -25.90 20.67 4.18
CA MET A 28 -27.11 20.51 3.38
C MET A 28 -28.39 20.90 4.15
N ALA A 29 -28.42 20.65 5.46
CA ALA A 29 -29.53 21.03 6.33
C ALA A 29 -29.58 22.54 6.62
N GLN A 30 -28.42 23.21 6.69
CA GLN A 30 -28.34 24.67 6.85
C GLN A 30 -28.77 25.42 5.58
N GLU A 31 -28.46 24.90 4.39
CA GLU A 31 -28.96 25.49 3.14
C GLU A 31 -30.48 25.29 2.93
N ALA A 32 -31.10 24.33 3.61
CA ALA A 32 -32.55 24.08 3.52
C ALA A 32 -33.40 24.91 4.51
N GLY A 33 -32.77 25.59 5.48
CA GLY A 33 -33.45 26.13 6.67
C GLY A 33 -33.82 27.61 6.67
N GLU A 34 -33.35 28.42 5.72
CA GLU A 34 -33.53 29.88 5.78
C GLU A 34 -34.17 30.45 4.51
N VAL A 35 -35.49 30.26 4.40
CA VAL A 35 -36.34 31.05 3.50
C VAL A 35 -37.15 32.00 4.37
N ASP A 36 -36.61 33.20 4.61
CA ASP A 36 -37.37 34.33 5.16
C ASP A 36 -38.24 34.93 4.03
N PRO A 37 -39.58 34.82 4.10
CA PRO A 37 -40.46 35.30 3.04
C PRO A 37 -40.56 36.84 2.95
N ASN A 38 -39.89 37.62 3.82
CA ASN A 38 -40.05 39.08 3.88
C ASN A 38 -38.74 39.91 3.77
N ALA A 39 -37.61 39.34 3.36
CA ALA A 39 -36.37 40.12 3.20
C ALA A 39 -36.39 40.98 1.90
N PRO A 40 -36.13 42.31 1.98
CA PRO A 40 -36.05 43.16 0.79
C PRO A 40 -34.79 42.87 -0.06
N PRO A 41 -34.81 43.13 -1.38
CA PRO A 41 -33.73 42.75 -2.28
C PRO A 41 -32.51 43.64 -2.07
N ALA A 42 -31.52 43.15 -1.32
CA ALA A 42 -30.26 43.83 -1.09
C ALA A 42 -29.09 43.10 -1.80
N ALA A 43 -28.63 43.72 -2.89
CA ALA A 43 -27.28 43.76 -3.46
C ALA A 43 -26.32 42.53 -3.40
N ALA A 44 -25.96 42.08 -4.62
CA ALA A 44 -24.62 41.72 -5.13
C ALA A 44 -24.04 40.28 -4.94
N PRO A 45 -23.43 39.69 -6.00
CA PRO A 45 -23.03 38.28 -6.13
C PRO A 45 -21.72 37.90 -5.40
N ALA A 46 -21.60 38.22 -4.11
CA ALA A 46 -20.41 37.88 -3.33
C ALA A 46 -20.51 36.53 -2.59
N ALA A 47 -21.73 36.07 -2.29
CA ALA A 47 -21.99 34.86 -1.50
C ALA A 47 -21.62 33.55 -2.22
N GLU A 48 -21.81 33.51 -3.55
CA GLU A 48 -21.57 32.31 -4.37
C GLU A 48 -20.08 31.90 -4.38
N SER A 49 -19.17 32.89 -4.30
CA SER A 49 -17.72 32.65 -4.32
C SER A 49 -17.17 32.03 -3.03
N GLN A 50 -17.80 32.27 -1.88
CA GLN A 50 -17.36 31.72 -0.59
C GLN A 50 -17.94 30.32 -0.36
N ALA A 51 -19.22 30.10 -0.71
CA ALA A 51 -19.85 28.78 -0.66
C ALA A 51 -19.09 27.78 -1.54
N PHE A 52 -18.71 28.17 -2.77
CA PHE A 52 -17.92 27.32 -3.67
C PHE A 52 -16.55 26.96 -3.08
N LYS A 53 -15.83 27.91 -2.49
CA LYS A 53 -14.54 27.65 -1.82
C LYS A 53 -14.69 26.69 -0.64
N HIS A 54 -15.77 26.81 0.12
CA HIS A 54 -16.05 25.93 1.25
C HIS A 54 -16.41 24.51 0.83
N LEU A 55 -17.28 24.36 -0.18
CA LEU A 55 -17.65 23.06 -0.74
C LEU A 55 -16.43 22.38 -1.38
N ALA A 56 -15.68 23.11 -2.22
CA ALA A 56 -14.48 22.60 -2.87
C ALA A 56 -13.41 22.18 -1.84
N GLY A 57 -13.21 22.96 -0.78
CA GLY A 57 -12.30 22.62 0.31
C GLY A 57 -12.68 21.33 1.02
N TYR A 58 -13.96 21.14 1.37
CA TYR A 58 -14.40 19.91 2.03
C TYR A 58 -14.28 18.68 1.13
N VAL A 59 -14.74 18.77 -0.12
CA VAL A 59 -14.65 17.67 -1.09
C VAL A 59 -13.19 17.26 -1.31
N LEU A 60 -12.30 18.24 -1.47
CA LEU A 60 -10.88 17.98 -1.69
C LEU A 60 -10.20 17.35 -0.46
N SER A 61 -10.54 17.80 0.75
CA SER A 61 -10.01 17.25 2.01
C SER A 61 -10.46 15.80 2.22
N ILE A 62 -11.74 15.51 2.00
CA ILE A 62 -12.31 14.17 2.15
C ILE A 62 -11.72 13.23 1.09
N ALA A 63 -11.73 13.65 -0.18
CA ALA A 63 -11.18 12.84 -1.27
C ALA A 63 -9.70 12.53 -1.07
N GLY A 64 -8.88 13.54 -0.72
CA GLY A 64 -7.46 13.37 -0.45
C GLY A 64 -7.19 12.39 0.69
N THR A 65 -7.94 12.54 1.80
CA THR A 65 -7.77 11.66 2.97
C THR A 65 -8.23 10.23 2.68
N PHE A 66 -9.32 10.07 1.92
CA PHE A 66 -9.83 8.74 1.57
C PHE A 66 -8.86 7.97 0.68
N VAL A 67 -8.21 8.63 -0.27
CA VAL A 67 -7.18 8.00 -1.12
C VAL A 67 -5.98 7.55 -0.28
N VAL A 68 -5.49 8.39 0.64
CA VAL A 68 -4.39 7.99 1.54
C VAL A 68 -4.83 6.81 2.42
N LEU A 69 -6.03 6.87 2.99
CA LEU A 69 -6.57 5.79 3.83
C LEU A 69 -6.70 4.48 3.05
N ALA A 70 -7.21 4.51 1.82
CA ALA A 70 -7.32 3.32 0.97
C ALA A 70 -5.94 2.70 0.68
N ILE A 71 -4.92 3.52 0.42
CA ILE A 71 -3.55 3.04 0.21
C ILE A 71 -2.99 2.41 1.51
N VAL A 72 -3.23 3.02 2.66
CA VAL A 72 -2.81 2.49 3.97
C VAL A 72 -3.50 1.15 4.27
N ILE A 73 -4.82 1.05 4.06
CA ILE A 73 -5.59 -0.20 4.27
C ILE A 73 -5.10 -1.31 3.33
N HIS A 74 -4.85 -0.97 2.06
CA HIS A 74 -4.29 -1.91 1.10
C HIS A 74 -2.91 -2.43 1.55
N THR A 75 -2.09 -1.55 2.12
CA THR A 75 -0.74 -1.87 2.62
C THR A 75 -0.80 -2.72 3.90
N LEU A 76 -1.71 -2.42 4.82
CA LEU A 76 -1.92 -3.18 6.06
C LEU A 76 -2.44 -4.60 5.81
N SER A 77 -3.12 -4.82 4.69
CA SER A 77 -3.60 -6.15 4.32
C SER A 77 -2.47 -7.07 3.81
N LYS A 78 -1.34 -6.48 3.38
CA LYS A 78 -0.20 -7.18 2.76
C LYS A 78 1.05 -7.21 3.64
N THR A 79 0.98 -6.70 4.88
CA THR A 79 2.13 -6.63 5.78
C THR A 79 2.43 -7.99 6.41
N LEU A 80 3.46 -8.66 5.90
CA LEU A 80 4.08 -9.81 6.56
C LEU A 80 5.46 -9.38 7.08
N LYS A 81 5.71 -9.59 8.38
CA LYS A 81 7.00 -9.25 8.99
C LYS A 81 8.09 -10.12 8.37
N TYR A 82 9.15 -9.48 7.87
CA TYR A 82 10.27 -10.15 7.22
C TYR A 82 10.87 -11.27 8.09
N ASP A 83 11.11 -11.02 9.39
CA ASP A 83 11.76 -12.00 10.27
C ASP A 83 10.94 -13.31 10.43
N GLN A 84 9.62 -13.19 10.48
CA GLN A 84 8.73 -14.37 10.57
C GLN A 84 8.67 -15.10 9.24
N ALA A 85 8.56 -14.34 8.15
CA ALA A 85 8.49 -14.88 6.81
C ALA A 85 9.76 -15.59 6.38
N ARG A 86 10.92 -15.02 6.69
CA ARG A 86 12.24 -15.57 6.40
C ARG A 86 12.38 -16.99 6.93
N ASN A 87 12.10 -17.20 8.22
CA ASN A 87 12.25 -18.51 8.84
C ASN A 87 11.27 -19.55 8.24
N ALA A 88 10.06 -19.11 7.89
CA ALA A 88 9.09 -19.97 7.20
C ALA A 88 9.55 -20.35 5.79
N ILE A 89 10.07 -19.40 5.00
CA ILE A 89 10.58 -19.66 3.65
C ILE A 89 11.79 -20.57 3.70
N ILE A 90 12.77 -20.32 4.58
CA ILE A 90 13.96 -21.17 4.69
C ILE A 90 13.57 -22.59 5.08
N HIS A 91 12.60 -22.76 5.99
CA HIS A 91 12.09 -24.08 6.34
C HIS A 91 11.42 -24.77 5.14
N LEU A 92 10.64 -24.04 4.34
CA LEU A 92 10.01 -24.57 3.14
C LEU A 92 11.03 -24.90 2.04
N LEU A 93 12.03 -24.06 1.81
CA LEU A 93 13.11 -24.33 0.86
C LEU A 93 13.88 -25.62 1.22
N ARG A 94 14.03 -25.90 2.52
CA ARG A 94 14.71 -27.11 3.00
C ARG A 94 13.85 -28.37 2.93
N SER A 95 12.53 -28.24 3.07
CA SER A 95 11.58 -29.36 3.11
C SER A 95 10.93 -29.64 1.75
N ASN A 96 10.33 -28.62 1.14
CA ASN A 96 9.68 -28.71 -0.16
C ASN A 96 9.72 -27.35 -0.89
N PRO A 97 10.68 -27.14 -1.82
CA PRO A 97 10.84 -25.86 -2.51
C PRO A 97 9.70 -25.54 -3.49
N ASN A 98 8.92 -26.53 -3.94
CA ASN A 98 7.73 -26.29 -4.78
C ASN A 98 6.60 -25.62 -3.97
N GLN A 99 6.45 -25.98 -2.69
CA GLN A 99 5.54 -25.26 -1.79
C GLN A 99 6.03 -23.84 -1.48
N ALA A 100 7.36 -23.64 -1.40
CA ALA A 100 7.93 -22.32 -1.23
C ALA A 100 7.58 -21.40 -2.41
N GLU A 101 7.66 -21.89 -3.66
CA GLU A 101 7.23 -21.13 -4.84
C GLU A 101 5.74 -20.77 -4.78
N LEU A 102 4.87 -21.74 -4.49
CA LEU A 102 3.43 -21.48 -4.35
C LEU A 102 3.15 -20.39 -3.32
N GLN A 103 3.78 -20.45 -2.14
CA GLN A 103 3.64 -19.40 -1.14
C GLN A 103 4.16 -18.05 -1.64
N CYS A 104 5.27 -18.03 -2.38
CA CYS A 104 5.81 -16.81 -2.95
C CYS A 104 4.83 -16.12 -3.92
N THR A 105 4.06 -16.90 -4.69
CA THR A 105 3.05 -16.34 -5.62
C THR A 105 1.82 -15.73 -4.92
N THR A 106 1.54 -16.13 -3.67
CA THR A 106 0.36 -15.62 -2.93
C THR A 106 0.53 -14.18 -2.42
N LEU A 107 1.75 -13.66 -2.39
CA LEU A 107 2.07 -12.35 -1.81
C LEU A 107 2.75 -11.42 -2.84
N PRO A 108 2.01 -10.96 -3.85
CA PRO A 108 2.53 -10.06 -4.87
C PRO A 108 2.92 -8.70 -4.27
N HIS A 109 3.90 -8.05 -4.89
CA HIS A 109 4.48 -6.76 -4.53
C HIS A 109 5.21 -6.76 -3.18
N SER A 110 5.82 -7.90 -2.83
CA SER A 110 6.65 -8.07 -1.64
C SER A 110 7.97 -8.78 -2.00
N PHE A 111 8.88 -8.93 -1.04
CA PHE A 111 10.14 -9.65 -1.26
C PHE A 111 9.92 -11.13 -1.68
N TYR A 112 8.75 -11.71 -1.40
CA TYR A 112 8.37 -13.03 -1.88
C TYR A 112 8.33 -13.12 -3.41
N GLU A 113 7.94 -12.04 -4.09
CA GLU A 113 7.84 -12.04 -5.56
C GLU A 113 9.22 -12.21 -6.21
N ALA A 114 10.24 -11.52 -5.68
CA ALA A 114 11.61 -11.66 -6.14
C ALA A 114 12.17 -13.07 -5.86
N ILE A 115 11.85 -13.66 -4.70
CA ILE A 115 12.26 -15.02 -4.36
C ILE A 115 11.57 -16.05 -5.28
N GLY A 116 10.25 -15.95 -5.48
CA GLY A 116 9.51 -16.85 -6.35
C GLY A 116 9.98 -16.79 -7.80
N ALA A 117 10.25 -15.59 -8.31
CA ALA A 117 10.82 -15.42 -9.64
C ALA A 117 12.24 -16.02 -9.75
N SER A 118 13.08 -15.86 -8.72
CA SER A 118 14.40 -16.48 -8.68
C SER A 118 14.34 -18.00 -8.62
N LEU A 119 13.41 -18.59 -7.84
CA LEU A 119 13.18 -20.04 -7.80
C LEU A 119 12.79 -20.57 -9.17
N LYS A 120 11.85 -19.90 -9.84
CA LYS A 120 11.39 -20.29 -11.18
C LYS A 120 12.50 -20.20 -12.23
N ALA A 121 13.25 -19.09 -12.25
CA ALA A 121 14.37 -18.92 -13.16
C ALA A 121 15.49 -19.94 -12.90
N GLY A 122 15.82 -20.16 -11.63
CA GLY A 122 16.81 -21.14 -11.20
C GLY A 122 16.39 -22.58 -11.53
N GLY A 123 15.11 -22.92 -11.41
CA GLY A 123 14.60 -24.23 -11.82
C GLY A 123 14.66 -24.47 -13.33
N MET A 124 14.48 -23.43 -14.14
CA MET A 124 14.68 -23.53 -15.59
C MET A 124 16.16 -23.79 -15.94
N ALA A 125 17.09 -23.28 -15.13
CA ALA A 125 18.53 -23.51 -15.25
C ALA A 125 19.03 -24.76 -14.50
N ALA A 126 18.20 -25.38 -13.66
CA ALA A 126 18.60 -26.49 -12.79
C ALA A 126 18.95 -27.78 -13.55
N SER A 127 18.59 -27.87 -14.83
CA SER A 127 18.96 -28.96 -15.74
C SER A 127 20.49 -29.10 -15.92
N THR A 128 21.26 -28.05 -15.66
CA THR A 128 22.74 -28.10 -15.74
C THR A 128 23.40 -28.51 -14.43
N GLN A 129 22.68 -28.50 -13.30
CA GLN A 129 23.16 -28.77 -11.92
C GLN A 129 24.43 -28.01 -11.48
N ASP A 130 24.89 -27.04 -12.27
CA ASP A 130 26.04 -26.21 -11.96
C ASP A 130 25.60 -24.98 -11.15
N ALA A 131 26.14 -24.85 -9.94
CA ALA A 131 25.88 -23.75 -9.04
C ALA A 131 26.20 -22.38 -9.67
N ALA A 132 27.22 -22.29 -10.53
CA ALA A 132 27.58 -21.04 -11.18
C ALA A 132 26.54 -20.61 -12.21
N ILE A 133 25.98 -21.55 -12.98
CA ILE A 133 24.95 -21.28 -13.99
C ILE A 133 23.62 -20.92 -13.32
N ILE A 134 23.27 -21.63 -12.24
CA ILE A 134 22.06 -21.33 -11.45
C ILE A 134 22.17 -19.91 -10.88
N ALA A 135 23.28 -19.56 -10.23
CA ALA A 135 23.49 -18.22 -9.67
C ALA A 135 23.44 -17.11 -10.75
N GLN A 136 23.95 -17.38 -11.95
CA GLN A 136 23.87 -16.45 -13.09
C GLN A 136 22.43 -16.22 -13.58
N ALA A 137 21.49 -17.12 -13.31
CA ALA A 137 20.08 -16.96 -13.64
C ALA A 137 19.27 -16.35 -12.48
N THR A 138 19.52 -16.78 -11.24
CA THR A 138 18.74 -16.40 -10.06
C THR A 138 19.01 -14.96 -9.60
N VAL A 139 20.28 -14.55 -9.54
CA VAL A 139 20.70 -13.21 -9.08
C VAL A 139 20.13 -12.08 -9.93
N PRO A 140 20.31 -12.03 -11.27
CA PRO A 140 19.77 -10.94 -12.07
C PRO A 140 18.25 -10.93 -12.10
N THR A 141 17.60 -12.10 -12.03
CA THR A 141 16.14 -12.20 -11.95
C THR A 141 15.62 -11.64 -10.62
N PHE A 142 16.28 -11.98 -9.52
CA PHE A 142 15.97 -11.41 -8.21
C PHE A 142 16.11 -9.88 -8.22
N ASP A 143 17.20 -9.35 -8.79
CA ASP A 143 17.44 -7.91 -8.84
C ASP A 143 16.44 -7.17 -9.74
N ALA A 144 16.09 -7.74 -10.90
CA ALA A 144 15.11 -7.16 -11.81
C ALA A 144 13.70 -7.08 -11.19
N ILE A 145 13.26 -8.17 -10.54
CA ILE A 145 11.95 -8.20 -9.88
C ILE A 145 11.97 -7.40 -8.57
N GLY A 146 13.06 -7.43 -7.82
CA GLY A 146 13.27 -6.55 -6.67
C GLY A 146 13.13 -5.08 -7.07
N ALA A 147 13.72 -4.68 -8.20
CA ALA A 147 13.59 -3.32 -8.73
C ALA A 147 12.15 -2.98 -9.14
N SER A 148 11.41 -3.92 -9.74
CA SER A 148 10.00 -3.69 -10.12
C SER A 148 9.10 -3.51 -8.88
N VAL A 149 9.32 -4.28 -7.81
CA VAL A 149 8.63 -4.11 -6.53
C VAL A 149 8.94 -2.74 -5.92
N ILE A 150 10.21 -2.33 -5.93
CA ILE A 150 10.61 -0.98 -5.45
C ILE A 150 9.93 0.11 -6.28
N GLN A 151 9.84 -0.04 -7.60
CA GLN A 151 9.15 0.91 -8.48
C GLN A 151 7.65 0.97 -8.18
N HIS A 152 6.99 -0.17 -7.92
CA HIS A 152 5.59 -0.21 -7.52
C HIS A 152 5.35 0.59 -6.23
N TRP A 153 6.18 0.37 -5.20
CA TRP A 153 6.11 1.11 -3.94
C TRP A 153 6.43 2.60 -4.12
N LYS A 154 7.39 2.96 -4.97
CA LYS A 154 7.65 4.37 -5.34
C LYS A 154 6.42 5.00 -5.98
N GLY A 155 5.72 4.29 -6.87
CA GLY A 155 4.48 4.75 -7.50
C GLY A 155 3.35 4.96 -6.48
N LEU A 156 3.17 4.04 -5.53
CA LEU A 156 2.19 4.17 -4.45
C LEU A 156 2.48 5.37 -3.54
N VAL A 157 3.74 5.54 -3.13
CA VAL A 157 4.15 6.71 -2.32
C VAL A 157 3.98 8.00 -3.11
N GLY A 158 4.26 8.00 -4.42
CA GLY A 158 3.99 9.16 -5.29
C GLY A 158 2.52 9.57 -5.30
N LYS A 159 1.61 8.60 -5.46
CA LYS A 159 0.15 8.83 -5.37
C LYS A 159 -0.26 9.33 -3.98
N ALA A 160 0.27 8.73 -2.92
CA ALA A 160 -0.01 9.15 -1.55
C ALA A 160 0.47 10.58 -1.27
N LYS A 161 1.63 10.99 -1.80
CA LYS A 161 2.12 12.38 -1.72
C LYS A 161 1.17 13.36 -2.39
N LEU A 162 0.70 13.06 -3.60
CA LEU A 162 -0.26 13.91 -4.31
C LEU A 162 -1.59 14.01 -3.54
N ALA A 163 -2.09 12.90 -3.02
CA ALA A 163 -3.32 12.87 -2.22
C ALA A 163 -3.18 13.66 -0.91
N THR A 164 -2.01 13.55 -0.26
CA THR A 164 -1.69 14.33 0.94
C THR A 164 -1.57 15.82 0.62
N ALA A 165 -0.94 16.19 -0.49
CA ALA A 165 -0.85 17.57 -0.95
C ALA A 165 -2.24 18.16 -1.23
N ALA A 166 -3.15 17.38 -1.83
CA ALA A 166 -4.55 17.78 -2.00
C ALA A 166 -5.26 17.99 -0.66
N ALA A 167 -5.08 17.07 0.30
CA ALA A 167 -5.68 17.18 1.63
C ALA A 167 -5.15 18.38 2.43
N VAL A 168 -3.85 18.69 2.32
CA VAL A 168 -3.24 19.87 2.94
C VAL A 168 -3.64 21.16 2.22
N GLY A 169 -3.71 21.15 0.88
CA GLY A 169 -4.17 22.29 0.09
C GLY A 169 -5.61 22.69 0.42
N ALA A 170 -6.45 21.73 0.81
CA ALA A 170 -7.80 22.00 1.30
C ALA A 170 -7.84 22.83 2.60
N ILE A 171 -6.81 22.75 3.45
CA ILE A 171 -6.70 23.58 4.66
C ILE A 171 -6.50 25.06 4.29
N ILE A 172 -5.76 25.33 3.20
CA ILE A 172 -5.53 26.70 2.70
C ILE A 172 -6.83 27.28 2.17
N LEU A 173 -7.67 26.46 1.51
CA LEU A 173 -8.97 26.87 0.99
C LEU A 173 -10.02 27.09 2.10
N LYS A 174 -9.97 26.30 3.17
CA LYS A 174 -10.85 26.45 4.34
C LYS A 174 -10.14 26.00 5.61
N GLN A 175 -9.89 26.96 6.50
CA GLN A 175 -9.44 26.67 7.86
C GLN A 175 -10.64 26.26 8.71
N GLY A 176 -10.78 24.96 8.94
CA GLY A 176 -11.78 24.41 9.84
C GLY A 176 -11.16 23.28 10.66
N PRO A 177 -11.67 23.01 11.88
CA PRO A 177 -11.12 21.96 12.73
C PRO A 177 -11.09 20.60 12.01
N LEU A 178 -12.12 20.31 11.21
CA LEU A 178 -12.24 19.06 10.47
C LEU A 178 -11.24 18.93 9.31
N THR A 179 -11.00 19.99 8.53
CA THR A 179 -10.00 19.97 7.43
C THR A 179 -8.58 19.84 7.97
N ILE A 180 -8.29 20.44 9.13
CA ILE A 180 -7.02 20.31 9.83
C ILE A 180 -6.80 18.87 10.30
N ILE A 181 -7.80 18.25 10.96
CA ILE A 181 -7.72 16.86 11.42
C ILE A 181 -7.48 15.91 10.25
N LEU A 182 -8.23 16.06 9.15
CA LEU A 182 -8.09 15.26 7.94
C LEU A 182 -6.72 15.43 7.29
N GLY A 183 -6.22 16.65 7.19
CA GLY A 183 -4.88 16.91 6.66
C GLY A 183 -3.77 16.31 7.53
N LEU A 184 -3.87 16.41 8.87
CA LEU A 184 -2.93 15.76 9.79
C LEU A 184 -2.97 14.23 9.67
N ALA A 185 -4.16 13.64 9.53
CA ALA A 185 -4.30 12.20 9.31
C ALA A 185 -3.66 11.76 7.98
N ALA A 186 -3.85 12.53 6.91
CA ALA A 186 -3.22 12.28 5.61
C ALA A 186 -1.68 12.36 5.69
N VAL A 187 -1.13 13.37 6.37
CA VAL A 187 0.31 13.50 6.61
C VAL A 187 0.85 12.34 7.44
N GLY A 188 0.14 11.94 8.50
CA GLY A 188 0.50 10.78 9.31
C GLY A 188 0.51 9.48 8.51
N GLY A 189 -0.51 9.27 7.66
CA GLY A 189 -0.58 8.12 6.74
C GLY A 189 0.55 8.10 5.72
N LEU A 190 0.93 9.27 5.19
CA LEU A 190 2.07 9.40 4.28
C LEU A 190 3.40 9.08 4.97
N LEU A 191 3.64 9.62 6.17
CA LEU A 191 4.84 9.33 6.96
C LEU A 191 4.95 7.83 7.25
N TRP A 192 3.84 7.21 7.66
CA TRP A 192 3.79 5.77 7.87
C TRP A 192 4.13 4.98 6.60
N LEU A 193 3.55 5.35 5.44
CA LEU A 193 3.88 4.73 4.15
C LEU A 193 5.35 4.89 3.77
N MET A 194 5.98 6.02 4.10
CA MET A 194 7.41 6.22 3.87
C MET A 194 8.27 5.29 4.73
N VAL A 195 7.95 5.14 6.02
CA VAL A 195 8.62 4.18 6.91
C VAL A 195 8.45 2.77 6.38
N TYR A 196 7.23 2.40 5.99
CA TYR A 196 6.94 1.09 5.45
C TYR A 196 7.71 0.79 4.16
N LYS A 197 7.82 1.78 3.26
CA LYS A 197 8.66 1.64 2.07
C LYS A 197 10.11 1.33 2.43
N MET A 198 10.69 2.02 3.42
CA MET A 198 12.07 1.75 3.88
C MET A 198 12.20 0.32 4.44
N GLU A 199 11.18 -0.18 5.13
CA GLU A 199 11.14 -1.58 5.59
C GLU A 199 11.12 -2.57 4.43
N VAL A 200 10.34 -2.30 3.38
CA VAL A 200 10.29 -3.13 2.16
C VAL A 200 11.65 -3.14 1.46
N ASP A 201 12.26 -1.97 1.22
CA ASP A 201 13.58 -1.86 0.59
C ASP A 201 14.64 -2.65 1.39
N ARG A 202 14.62 -2.51 2.74
CA ARG A 202 15.51 -3.26 3.63
C ARG A 202 15.25 -4.77 3.58
N SER A 203 13.99 -5.19 3.49
CA SER A 203 13.61 -6.60 3.43
C SER A 203 14.08 -7.27 2.14
N ILE A 204 14.03 -6.57 1.00
CA ILE A 204 14.53 -7.07 -0.29
C ILE A 204 16.04 -7.24 -0.23
N PHE A 205 16.76 -6.26 0.33
CA PHE A 205 18.21 -6.33 0.48
C PHE A 205 18.64 -7.48 1.39
N ARG A 206 17.93 -7.69 2.51
CA ARG A 206 18.17 -8.83 3.41
C ARG A 206 17.82 -10.16 2.76
N ALA A 207 16.71 -10.24 2.02
CA ALA A 207 16.31 -11.44 1.30
C ALA A 207 17.39 -11.89 0.29
N LYS A 208 18.01 -10.93 -0.41
CA LYS A 208 19.13 -11.21 -1.31
C LYS A 208 20.30 -11.88 -0.61
N VAL A 209 20.66 -11.42 0.59
CA VAL A 209 21.84 -11.92 1.31
C VAL A 209 21.54 -13.21 2.08
N GLU A 210 20.33 -13.34 2.63
CA GLU A 210 20.01 -14.40 3.58
C GLU A 210 19.19 -15.56 2.99
N VAL A 211 18.35 -15.30 1.98
CA VAL A 211 17.42 -16.29 1.41
C VAL A 211 17.89 -16.79 0.05
N LEU A 212 18.45 -15.91 -0.80
CA LEU A 212 18.92 -16.29 -2.13
C LEU A 212 19.98 -17.43 -2.10
N PRO A 213 20.97 -17.44 -1.19
CA PRO A 213 21.91 -18.56 -1.13
C PRO A 213 21.24 -19.90 -0.74
N GLU A 214 20.17 -19.88 0.05
CA GLU A 214 19.39 -21.07 0.39
C GLU A 214 18.53 -21.54 -0.79
N VAL A 215 18.07 -20.61 -1.65
CA VAL A 215 17.40 -20.92 -2.92
C VAL A 215 18.38 -21.62 -3.86
N ASP A 216 19.56 -21.03 -4.09
CA ASP A 216 20.58 -21.62 -4.97
C ASP A 216 21.01 -23.00 -4.45
N ARG A 217 21.18 -23.15 -3.14
CA ARG A 217 21.47 -24.45 -2.51
C ARG A 217 20.35 -25.47 -2.73
N ALA A 218 19.08 -25.08 -2.59
CA ALA A 218 17.95 -25.97 -2.81
C ALA A 218 17.86 -26.45 -4.28
N LEU A 219 18.23 -25.58 -5.22
CA LEU A 219 18.28 -25.86 -6.66
C LEU A 219 19.44 -26.79 -7.02
N VAL A 220 20.64 -26.53 -6.51
CA VAL A 220 21.84 -27.36 -6.72
C VAL A 220 21.64 -28.77 -6.16
N GLU A 221 20.99 -28.90 -5.00
CA GLU A 221 20.67 -30.20 -4.41
C GLU A 221 19.55 -30.96 -5.16
N GLY A 222 19.01 -30.41 -6.26
CA GLY A 222 18.01 -31.06 -7.10
C GLY A 222 16.66 -31.27 -6.41
N ARG A 223 16.40 -30.56 -5.30
CA ARG A 223 15.16 -30.69 -4.51
C ARG A 223 13.97 -29.97 -5.16
N TYR A 224 14.24 -29.09 -6.11
CA TYR A 224 13.22 -28.33 -6.85
C TYR A 224 12.94 -29.02 -8.18
N TYR A 225 11.69 -29.42 -8.36
CA TYR A 225 11.25 -30.10 -9.57
C TYR A 225 10.38 -29.17 -10.39
N VAL A 226 10.93 -28.68 -11.50
CA VAL A 226 10.14 -28.03 -12.54
C VAL A 226 9.56 -29.13 -13.42
N ALA A 227 8.24 -29.28 -13.41
CA ALA A 227 7.59 -30.16 -14.38
C ALA A 227 7.92 -29.66 -15.80
N PRO A 228 8.29 -30.55 -16.74
CA PRO A 228 8.54 -30.14 -18.11
C PRO A 228 7.32 -29.38 -18.65
N PRO A 229 7.52 -28.24 -19.35
CA PRO A 229 6.40 -27.54 -19.97
C PRO A 229 5.65 -28.51 -20.91
N PRO A 230 4.31 -28.48 -20.96
CA PRO A 230 3.53 -29.32 -21.86
C PRO A 230 3.84 -29.03 -23.33
#